data_AF-A0A956JHU2-F1
#
_entry.id   AF-A0A956JHU2-F1
#
_cell.length_a   1.000
_cell.length_b   1.000
_cell.length_c   1.000
_cell.angle_alpha   90.00
_cell.angle_beta   90.00
_cell.angle_gamma   90.00
#
_symmetry.space_group_name_H-M   'P 1'
#
loop_
_entity.id
_entity.type
_entity.pdbx_description
1 polymer ?
#
loop_
_entity_poly.entity_id
_entity_poly.type
_entity_poly.pdbx_seq_one_letter_code
_entity_poly.pdbx_strand_id
1 'polypeptide(L)'
;MAPRPLESRAEFIDRLRQANADGPCPEVRVGGHHYTHAVVHRDGVWELRRLVLEPAKMEAYIAEHGCFMPEHAEMLSAPGPDALLSATSLEKLCADLHKLRWPLV
;
A
#
# COMPACT_ATOMS: atom_id res chain seq x y z
N MET A 1 -0.07 -4.52 -18.11
CA MET A 1 0.77 -3.36 -17.69
C MET A 1 2.21 -3.87 -17.55
N ALA A 2 3.24 -3.10 -17.89
CA ALA A 2 4.61 -3.55 -17.62
C ALA A 2 4.85 -3.63 -16.10
N PRO A 3 5.63 -4.60 -15.59
CA PRO A 3 5.92 -4.69 -14.16
C PRO A 3 6.56 -3.40 -13.68
N ARG A 4 6.14 -2.89 -12.51
CA ARG A 4 6.74 -1.67 -11.95
C ARG A 4 8.22 -1.95 -11.63
N PRO A 5 9.12 -0.97 -11.86
CA PRO A 5 10.48 -1.06 -11.34
C PRO A 5 10.41 -1.20 -9.82
N LEU A 6 11.30 -2.03 -9.27
CA LEU A 6 11.36 -2.22 -7.83
C LEU A 6 11.85 -0.93 -7.18
N GLU A 7 10.97 -0.31 -6.40
CA GLU A 7 11.32 0.82 -5.55
C GLU A 7 12.15 0.31 -4.37
N SER A 8 13.28 0.95 -4.11
CA SER A 8 14.07 0.71 -2.91
C SER A 8 13.36 1.24 -1.66
N ARG A 9 13.75 0.75 -0.48
CA ARG A 9 13.17 1.24 0.78
C ARG A 9 13.38 2.74 0.97
N ALA A 10 14.56 3.24 0.59
CA ALA A 10 14.89 4.65 0.73
C ALA A 10 13.99 5.52 -0.18
N GLU A 11 13.85 5.13 -1.45
CA GLU A 11 12.96 5.82 -2.40
C GLU A 11 11.51 5.83 -1.90
N PHE A 12 11.04 4.71 -1.33
CA PHE A 12 9.70 4.66 -0.75
C PHE A 12 9.55 5.61 0.44
N ILE A 13 10.52 5.63 1.36
CA ILE A 13 10.48 6.52 2.53
C ILE A 13 10.47 7.99 2.10
N ASP A 14 11.28 8.35 1.11
CA ASP A 14 11.33 9.72 0.58
C ASP A 14 10.01 10.09 -0.10
N ARG A 15 9.44 9.19 -0.91
CA ARG A 15 8.12 9.37 -1.51
C ARG A 15 7.02 9.49 -0.45
N LEU A 16 7.09 8.69 0.61
CA LEU A 16 6.14 8.73 1.70
C LEU A 16 6.21 10.07 2.43
N ARG A 17 7.41 10.57 2.75
CA ARG A 17 7.58 11.91 3.34
C ARG A 17 7.06 13.00 2.42
N GLN A 18 7.40 12.94 1.13
CA GLN A 18 6.97 13.92 0.15
C GLN A 18 5.45 13.96 0.00
N ALA A 19 4.79 12.80 -0.04
CA ALA A 19 3.34 12.70 -0.14
C ALA A 19 2.63 13.28 1.09
N ASN A 20 3.31 13.36 2.24
CA ASN A 20 2.76 13.80 3.50
C ASN A 20 3.31 15.17 3.98
N ALA A 21 4.03 15.89 3.12
CA ALA A 21 4.68 17.16 3.47
C ALA A 21 3.67 18.26 3.82
N ASP A 22 2.55 18.31 3.09
CA ASP A 22 1.48 19.31 3.28
C ASP A 22 0.35 18.80 4.19
N GLY A 23 0.56 17.65 4.85
CA GLY A 23 -0.41 16.98 5.71
C GLY A 23 -0.61 15.50 5.35
N PRO A 24 -1.38 14.74 6.14
CA PRO A 24 -1.54 13.31 5.92
C PRO A 24 -2.26 12.99 4.61
N CYS A 25 -1.54 12.38 3.68
CA CYS A 25 -2.07 11.71 2.51
C CYS A 25 -2.93 10.52 2.96
N PRO A 26 -4.13 10.33 2.37
CA PRO A 26 -5.03 9.27 2.80
C PRO A 26 -4.44 7.87 2.60
N GLU A 27 -3.64 7.66 1.56
CA GLU A 27 -3.08 6.35 1.22
C GLU A 27 -1.83 6.48 0.34
N VAL A 28 -0.76 5.77 0.71
CA VAL A 28 0.46 5.65 -0.09
C VAL A 28 0.81 4.18 -0.28
N ARG A 29 0.63 3.67 -1.50
CA ARG A 29 0.82 2.25 -1.85
C ARG A 29 2.30 1.89 -2.05
N VAL A 30 2.63 0.64 -1.73
CA VAL A 30 3.98 0.07 -1.83
C VAL A 30 3.95 -1.45 -2.03
N GLY A 31 4.99 -1.99 -2.65
CA GLY A 31 5.14 -3.42 -2.89
C GLY A 31 6.37 -3.74 -3.73
N GLY A 32 6.38 -4.93 -4.32
CA GLY A 32 7.35 -5.34 -5.33
C GLY A 32 6.95 -4.83 -6.72
N HIS A 33 6.77 -5.75 -7.67
CA HIS A 33 6.28 -5.42 -9.02
C HIS A 33 4.81 -4.99 -9.05
N HIS A 34 4.07 -5.33 -8.01
CA HIS A 34 2.67 -5.01 -7.77
C HIS A 34 2.53 -4.43 -6.36
N TYR A 35 1.57 -3.52 -6.16
CA TYR A 35 1.26 -3.03 -4.83
C TYR A 35 0.64 -4.14 -3.98
N THR A 36 1.25 -4.40 -2.82
CA THR A 36 0.81 -5.42 -1.86
C THR A 36 0.43 -4.81 -0.53
N HIS A 37 0.88 -3.58 -0.25
CA HIS A 37 0.65 -2.89 1.00
C HIS A 37 0.34 -1.41 0.74
N ALA A 38 -0.20 -0.75 1.76
CA ALA A 38 -0.39 0.69 1.79
C ALA A 38 -0.09 1.25 3.17
N VAL A 39 0.51 2.43 3.19
CA VAL A 39 0.55 3.27 4.39
C VAL A 39 -0.70 4.14 4.41
N VAL A 40 -1.41 4.12 5.53
CA VAL A 40 -2.58 4.96 5.78
C VAL A 40 -2.41 5.73 7.08
N HIS A 41 -3.08 6.87 7.19
CA HIS A 41 -3.21 7.63 8.43
C HIS A 41 -4.67 7.61 8.89
N ARG A 42 -4.96 6.96 10.02
CA ARG A 42 -6.31 6.80 10.58
C ARG A 42 -6.29 7.09 12.07
N ASP A 43 -7.23 7.91 12.53
CA ASP A 43 -7.39 8.25 13.95
C ASP A 43 -6.08 8.71 14.65
N GLY A 44 -5.23 9.44 13.91
CA GLY A 44 -3.95 9.95 14.42
C GLY A 44 -2.80 8.92 14.43
N VAL A 45 -3.01 7.73 13.85
CA VAL A 45 -2.04 6.65 13.79
C VAL A 45 -1.64 6.37 12.34
N TRP A 46 -0.35 6.21 12.11
CA TRP A 46 0.24 5.78 10.85
C TRP A 46 0.35 4.26 10.84
N GLU A 47 -0.20 3.63 9.80
CA GLU A 47 -0.28 2.18 9.73
C GLU A 47 0.19 1.67 8.37
N LEU A 48 1.03 0.64 8.38
CA LEU A 48 1.31 -0.16 7.18
C LEU A 48 0.33 -1.34 7.17
N ARG A 49 -0.51 -1.45 6.16
CA ARG A 49 -1.53 -2.50 6.04
C ARG A 49 -1.34 -3.27 4.75
N ARG A 50 -1.71 -4.55 4.75
CA ARG A 50 -1.77 -5.35 3.52
C ARG A 50 -2.97 -4.91 2.68
N LEU A 51 -2.79 -4.85 1.37
CA LEU A 51 -3.89 -4.65 0.43
C LEU A 51 -4.68 -5.95 0.28
N VAL A 52 -6.00 -5.85 0.39
CA VAL A 52 -6.93 -6.98 0.29
C VAL A 52 -7.97 -6.67 -0.78
N LEU A 53 -8.17 -7.65 -1.67
CA LEU A 53 -9.25 -7.64 -2.65
C LEU A 53 -10.44 -8.39 -2.07
N GLU A 54 -11.57 -7.69 -1.92
CA GLU A 54 -12.83 -8.33 -1.55
C GLU A 54 -13.38 -9.15 -2.73
N PRO A 55 -13.80 -10.42 -2.51
CA PRO A 55 -14.32 -11.27 -3.58
C PRO A 55 -15.47 -10.62 -4.36
N ALA A 56 -16.39 -9.93 -3.68
CA ALA A 56 -17.52 -9.26 -4.31
C ALA A 56 -17.08 -8.17 -5.31
N LYS A 57 -15.98 -7.45 -5.05
CA LYS A 57 -15.44 -6.44 -5.98
C LYS A 57 -14.83 -7.09 -7.21
N MET A 58 -14.14 -8.23 -7.03
CA MET A 58 -13.61 -9.03 -8.14
C MET A 58 -14.74 -9.56 -9.01
N GLU A 59 -15.77 -10.14 -8.41
CA GLU A 59 -16.94 -10.70 -9.10
C GLU A 59 -17.70 -9.64 -9.88
N ALA A 60 -17.96 -8.48 -9.26
CA ALA A 60 -18.60 -7.35 -9.93
C ALA A 60 -17.78 -6.88 -11.13
N TYR A 61 -16.46 -6.74 -10.98
CA TYR A 61 -15.57 -6.34 -12.06
C TYR A 61 -15.57 -7.35 -13.21
N ILE A 62 -15.54 -8.65 -12.91
CA ILE A 62 -15.63 -9.72 -13.93
C ILE A 62 -16.97 -9.67 -14.65
N ALA A 63 -18.08 -9.48 -13.91
CA ALA A 63 -19.41 -9.41 -14.50
C ALA A 63 -19.54 -8.21 -15.47
N GLU A 64 -18.91 -7.08 -15.15
CA GLU A 64 -18.92 -5.88 -15.99
C GLU A 64 -17.97 -5.96 -17.19
N HIS A 65 -16.75 -6.44 -17.00
CA HIS A 65 -15.68 -6.34 -18.01
C HIS A 65 -15.34 -7.67 -18.70
N GLY A 66 -15.85 -8.80 -18.21
CA GLY A 66 -15.64 -10.14 -18.76
C GLY A 66 -14.24 -10.72 -18.54
N CYS A 67 -13.34 -10.03 -17.85
CA CYS A 67 -11.99 -10.53 -17.55
C CYS A 67 -11.42 -9.97 -16.24
N PHE A 68 -10.44 -10.67 -15.67
CA PHE A 68 -9.71 -10.25 -14.50
C PHE A 68 -8.21 -10.54 -14.64
N MET A 69 -7.40 -9.50 -14.57
CA MET A 69 -5.94 -9.57 -14.65
C MET A 69 -5.34 -9.15 -13.30
N PRO A 70 -4.11 -9.56 -12.95
CA PRO A 70 -3.48 -9.20 -11.69
C PRO A 70 -3.46 -7.69 -11.40
N GLU A 71 -3.37 -6.85 -12.43
CA GLU A 71 -3.39 -5.39 -12.29
C GLU A 71 -4.74 -4.85 -11.81
N HIS A 72 -5.85 -5.56 -12.09
CA HIS A 72 -7.16 -5.22 -11.56
C HIS A 72 -7.22 -5.51 -10.06
N ALA A 73 -6.50 -6.54 -9.58
CA ALA A 73 -6.39 -6.80 -8.15
C ALA A 73 -5.71 -5.62 -7.43
N GLU A 74 -4.63 -5.07 -7.99
CA GLU A 74 -4.01 -3.88 -7.43
C GLU A 74 -4.99 -2.70 -7.39
N MET A 75 -5.68 -2.42 -8.50
CA MET A 75 -6.62 -1.29 -8.59
C MET A 75 -7.75 -1.40 -7.58
N LEU A 76 -8.33 -2.60 -7.42
CA LEU A 76 -9.54 -2.82 -6.62
C LEU A 76 -9.24 -3.14 -5.14
N SER A 77 -8.01 -3.49 -4.81
CA SER A 77 -7.63 -3.77 -3.43
C SER A 77 -7.64 -2.51 -2.56
N ALA A 78 -8.01 -2.69 -1.31
CA ALA A 78 -8.03 -1.65 -0.29
C ALA A 78 -7.18 -2.08 0.93
N PRO A 79 -6.72 -1.14 1.77
CA PRO A 79 -6.04 -1.46 3.01
C PRO A 79 -6.91 -2.34 3.90
N GLY A 80 -6.43 -3.56 4.19
CA GLY A 80 -7.13 -4.57 4.98
C GLY A 80 -7.24 -4.21 6.47
N PRO A 81 -7.90 -5.07 7.27
CA PRO A 81 -8.19 -4.80 8.66
C PRO A 81 -6.95 -4.83 9.57
N ASP A 82 -5.91 -5.56 9.18
CA ASP A 82 -4.72 -5.77 10.01
C ASP A 82 -3.58 -4.83 9.64
N ALA A 83 -3.04 -4.14 10.63
CA ALA A 83 -1.83 -3.34 10.52
C ALA A 83 -0.59 -4.20 10.82
N LEU A 84 0.37 -4.24 9.89
CA LEU A 84 1.67 -4.87 10.07
C LEU A 84 2.58 -4.02 10.95
N LEU A 85 2.49 -2.69 10.82
CA LEU A 85 3.16 -1.71 11.65
C LEU A 85 2.16 -0.62 12.01
N SER A 86 2.28 -0.10 13.23
CA SER A 86 1.51 1.05 13.70
C SER A 86 2.43 1.99 14.45
N ALA A 87 2.32 3.29 14.19
CA ALA A 87 3.15 4.31 14.80
C ALA A 87 2.36 5.59 15.01
N THR A 88 2.65 6.29 16.12
CA THR A 88 2.03 7.59 16.44
C THR A 88 2.61 8.76 15.65
N SER A 89 3.64 8.52 14.84
CA SER A 89 4.23 9.52 13.96
C SER A 89 4.79 8.89 12.69
N LEU A 90 4.84 9.69 11.61
CA LEU A 90 5.40 9.27 10.35
C LEU A 90 6.86 8.84 10.48
N GLU A 91 7.67 9.58 11.23
CA GLU A 91 9.09 9.26 11.40
C GLU A 91 9.32 7.96 12.16
N LYS A 92 8.45 7.65 13.12
CA LYS A 92 8.50 6.37 13.81
C LYS A 92 8.15 5.23 12.86
N LEU A 93 7.13 5.41 12.00
CA LEU A 93 6.81 4.44 10.96
C LEU A 93 7.99 4.23 10.01
N CYS A 94 8.60 5.31 9.52
CA CYS A 94 9.78 5.26 8.65
C CYS A 94 10.94 4.47 9.28
N ALA A 95 11.22 4.71 10.57
CA ALA A 95 12.23 3.94 11.29
C ALA A 95 11.87 2.45 11.41
N ASP A 96 10.59 2.13 11.63
CA ASP A 96 10.12 0.75 11.75
C ASP A 96 10.10 0.00 10.41
N LEU A 97 9.92 0.69 9.27
CA LEU A 97 10.04 0.10 7.93
C LEU A 97 11.43 -0.53 7.69
N HIS A 98 12.49 -0.03 8.34
CA HIS A 98 13.83 -0.62 8.22
C HIS A 98 13.92 -2.04 8.79
N LYS A 99 13.00 -2.43 9.65
CA LYS A 99 12.96 -3.76 10.28
C LYS A 99 12.32 -4.82 9.39
N LEU A 100 11.61 -4.40 8.34
CA LEU A 100 10.92 -5.30 7.43
C LEU A 100 11.84 -5.78 6.30
N ARG A 101 11.57 -6.98 5.81
CA ARG A 101 12.16 -7.45 4.54
C ARG A 101 11.71 -6.54 3.39
N TRP A 102 12.59 -6.35 2.41
CA TRP A 102 12.32 -5.53 1.23
C TRP A 102 12.64 -6.30 -0.07
N PRO A 103 11.87 -6.14 -1.16
CA PRO A 103 10.57 -5.45 -1.22
C PRO A 103 9.49 -6.14 -0.38
N LEU A 104 8.41 -5.42 -0.09
CA LEU A 104 7.25 -5.99 0.59
C LEU A 104 6.47 -6.86 -0.40
N VAL A 105 6.16 -8.11 -0.02
CA VAL A 105 5.45 -9.11 -0.82
C VAL A 105 4.37 -9.81 -0.03
#